data_AF-A0A1B6LDH7-F1
#
_entry.id   AF-A0A1B6LDH7-F1
#
_cell.length_a   1.000
_cell.length_b   1.000
_cell.length_c   1.000
_cell.angle_alpha   90.00
_cell.angle_beta   90.00
_cell.angle_gamma   90.00
#
_symmetry.space_group_name_H-M   'P 1'
#
loop_
_entity.id
_entity.type
_entity.pdbx_description
1 polymer ?
#
loop_
_entity_poly.entity_id
_entity_poly.type
_entity_poly.pdbx_seq_one_letter_code
_entity_poly.pdbx_strand_id
1 'polypeptide(L)'
;GGGDSGESQNNLLQPTPTHRRHQRHRSESQTVGEQLDLTHDNACPFRLHFDDPSWSRHLKSLKPLGLAILLNTCNMDTQDHYTQFCSHVTCEALYNEDLVPVSNRRCLCELAKQIGFTDGAPSIFALEQQLSTFRHVQPEMVRRDIKFARSLALATKLKFPFPHMVAVVVKDKSNHDS
;
A
#
# COMPACT_ATOMS: atom_id res chain seq x y z
N GLY A 1 40.86 64.08 -42.36
CA GLY A 1 39.62 64.89 -42.24
C GLY A 1 38.59 64.03 -41.54
N GLY A 2 37.83 64.62 -40.62
CA GLY A 2 36.90 63.95 -39.70
C GLY A 2 35.80 63.13 -40.38
N GLY A 3 34.89 62.47 -39.66
CA GLY A 3 34.58 62.44 -38.25
C GLY A 3 33.60 61.29 -38.00
N ASP A 4 33.36 61.05 -36.72
CA ASP A 4 32.71 59.93 -36.06
C ASP A 4 31.21 59.70 -36.37
N SER A 5 30.71 58.57 -35.85
CA SER A 5 29.37 58.26 -35.32
C SER A 5 28.42 57.35 -36.12
N GLY A 6 27.95 56.28 -35.45
CA GLY A 6 26.61 55.73 -35.69
C GLY A 6 26.45 54.21 -35.73
N GLU A 7 26.40 53.59 -34.55
CA GLU A 7 25.61 52.40 -34.16
C GLU A 7 24.57 51.84 -35.16
N SER A 8 24.64 50.55 -35.50
CA SER A 8 23.89 49.42 -34.90
C SER A 8 22.64 49.01 -35.70
N GLN A 9 22.55 47.72 -36.05
CA GLN A 9 21.50 46.77 -35.61
C GLN A 9 21.33 45.63 -36.63
N ASN A 10 21.69 44.43 -36.16
CA ASN A 10 21.50 43.16 -36.84
C ASN A 10 20.01 42.82 -36.96
N ASN A 11 19.58 42.51 -38.19
CA ASN A 11 18.31 41.86 -38.46
C ASN A 11 18.34 40.42 -37.91
N LEU A 12 17.55 40.15 -36.87
CA LEU A 12 17.18 38.78 -36.49
C LEU A 12 15.66 38.69 -36.34
N LEU A 13 15.09 37.71 -37.05
CA LEU A 13 13.67 37.46 -37.24
C LEU A 13 12.90 37.40 -35.91
N GLN A 14 11.72 38.03 -35.88
CA GLN A 14 10.76 37.93 -34.78
C GLN A 14 10.13 36.52 -34.72
N PRO A 15 9.98 35.90 -33.54
CA PRO A 15 9.18 34.70 -33.37
C PRO A 15 7.68 35.02 -33.27
N THR A 16 6.87 34.16 -33.90
CA THR A 16 5.40 34.17 -33.87
C THR A 16 4.82 33.84 -32.48
N PRO A 17 3.61 34.32 -32.15
CA PRO A 17 3.03 34.16 -30.82
C PRO A 17 2.47 32.75 -30.64
N THR A 18 3.12 31.95 -29.81
CA THR A 18 2.58 30.65 -29.37
C THR A 18 1.47 30.86 -28.33
N HIS A 19 0.30 30.31 -28.66
CA HIS A 19 -0.89 30.15 -27.83
C HIS A 19 -0.59 30.00 -26.32
N ARG A 20 -0.99 30.98 -25.52
CA ARG A 20 -1.03 30.87 -24.05
C ARG A 20 -2.00 29.73 -23.68
N ARG A 21 -1.45 28.56 -23.37
CA ARG A 21 -2.18 27.52 -22.63
C ARG A 21 -2.44 28.11 -21.24
N HIS A 22 -3.69 28.46 -20.96
CA HIS A 22 -4.15 28.71 -19.60
C HIS A 22 -4.00 27.41 -18.81
N GLN A 23 -2.81 27.19 -18.25
CA GLN A 23 -2.59 26.21 -17.22
C GLN A 23 -3.32 26.76 -16.00
N ARG A 24 -4.61 26.39 -15.85
CA ARG A 24 -5.29 26.51 -14.56
C ARG A 24 -4.40 25.76 -13.59
N HIS A 25 -3.67 26.50 -12.76
CA HIS A 25 -3.06 25.98 -11.55
C HIS A 25 -4.23 25.41 -10.73
N ARG A 26 -4.49 24.11 -10.90
CA ARG A 26 -5.27 23.37 -9.94
C ARG A 26 -4.43 23.47 -8.68
N SER A 27 -4.95 24.15 -7.66
CA SER A 27 -4.34 24.10 -6.33
C SER A 27 -4.19 22.62 -6.02
N GLU A 28 -2.96 22.12 -6.07
CA GLU A 28 -2.67 20.76 -5.64
C GLU A 28 -3.03 20.74 -4.17
N SER A 29 -4.14 20.06 -3.82
CA SER A 29 -4.41 19.75 -2.42
C SER A 29 -3.20 18.98 -1.94
N GLN A 30 -2.36 19.61 -1.12
CA GLN A 30 -1.24 18.94 -0.50
C GLN A 30 -1.82 17.87 0.43
N THR A 31 -1.73 16.61 0.01
CA THR A 31 -2.01 15.48 0.87
C THR A 31 -0.87 15.38 1.87
N VAL A 32 -1.12 15.78 3.11
CA VAL A 32 -0.17 15.57 4.21
C VAL A 32 -0.36 14.14 4.71
N GLY A 33 0.73 13.38 4.73
CA GLY A 33 0.74 12.05 5.34
C GLY A 33 0.79 12.19 6.86
N GLU A 34 -0.11 11.50 7.55
CA GLU A 34 -0.12 11.40 9.01
C GLU A 34 0.43 10.02 9.41
N GLN A 35 1.36 9.98 10.35
CA GLN A 35 1.89 8.74 10.91
C GLN A 35 1.30 8.54 12.31
N LEU A 36 0.74 7.36 12.56
CA LEU A 36 0.20 6.98 13.86
C LEU A 36 1.02 5.83 14.40
N ASP A 37 1.70 6.06 15.51
CA ASP A 37 2.55 5.07 16.15
C ASP A 37 1.76 4.20 17.14
N LEU A 38 2.15 2.93 17.20
CA LEU A 38 1.47 1.87 17.94
C LEU A 38 2.50 1.11 18.77
N THR A 39 2.24 0.99 20.07
CA THR A 39 3.09 0.22 20.99
C THR A 39 2.36 -1.03 21.47
N HIS A 40 3.08 -2.15 21.47
CA HIS A 40 2.62 -3.41 22.07
C HIS A 40 2.97 -3.43 23.56
N ASP A 41 2.05 -3.92 24.37
CA ASP A 41 2.32 -4.18 25.78
C ASP A 41 3.22 -5.42 25.90
N ASN A 42 4.44 -5.24 26.39
CA ASN A 42 5.40 -6.35 26.56
C ASN A 42 4.92 -7.40 27.59
N ALA A 43 3.99 -7.04 28.48
CA ALA A 43 3.39 -7.97 29.45
C ALA A 43 2.16 -8.70 28.88
N CYS A 44 1.58 -8.24 27.77
CA CYS A 44 0.41 -8.83 27.16
C CYS A 44 0.56 -8.88 25.63
N PRO A 45 0.87 -10.06 25.04
CA PRO A 45 1.25 -10.18 23.62
C PRO A 45 0.17 -9.76 22.62
N PHE A 46 -1.06 -9.54 23.09
CA PHE A 46 -2.22 -9.13 22.28
C PHE A 46 -2.76 -7.76 22.64
N ARG A 47 -2.08 -6.97 23.48
CA ARG A 47 -2.51 -5.61 23.78
C ARG A 47 -1.68 -4.62 22.97
N LEU A 48 -2.38 -3.81 22.19
CA LEU A 48 -1.83 -2.76 21.34
C LEU A 48 -2.49 -1.44 21.71
N HIS A 49 -1.76 -0.34 21.72
CA HIS A 49 -2.34 0.99 21.89
C HIS A 49 -1.70 2.02 20.95
N PHE A 50 -2.45 3.06 20.62
CA PHE A 50 -1.90 4.25 19.99
C PHE A 50 -1.10 5.05 21.01
N ASP A 51 0.04 5.59 20.59
CA ASP A 51 0.92 6.36 21.47
C ASP A 51 0.40 7.79 21.69
N ASP A 52 -0.20 8.39 20.66
CA ASP A 52 -0.80 9.73 20.73
C ASP A 52 -2.25 9.65 21.26
N PRO A 53 -2.61 10.27 22.40
CA PRO A 53 -3.98 10.25 22.92
C PRO A 53 -5.01 10.91 21.98
N SER A 54 -4.57 11.76 21.05
CA SER A 54 -5.41 12.44 20.08
C SER A 54 -5.69 11.64 18.81
N TRP A 55 -5.17 10.40 18.69
CA TRP A 55 -5.31 9.53 17.50
C TRP A 55 -6.76 9.40 17.01
N SER A 56 -7.73 9.44 17.92
CA SER A 56 -9.15 9.28 17.64
C SER A 56 -9.72 10.35 16.70
N ARG A 57 -9.04 11.50 16.55
CA ARG A 57 -9.38 12.52 15.54
C ARG A 57 -9.35 11.97 14.10
N HIS A 58 -8.62 10.88 13.86
CA HIS A 58 -8.48 10.22 12.55
C HIS A 58 -9.49 9.08 12.33
N LEU A 59 -10.48 8.90 13.21
CA LEU A 59 -11.45 7.79 13.14
C LEU A 59 -12.17 7.66 11.80
N LYS A 60 -12.45 8.78 11.11
CA LYS A 60 -13.10 8.75 9.77
C LYS A 60 -12.27 7.97 8.75
N SER A 61 -10.94 8.04 8.83
CA SER A 61 -10.02 7.31 7.96
C SER A 61 -9.73 5.90 8.51
N LEU A 62 -9.69 5.75 9.84
CA LEU A 62 -9.37 4.48 10.50
C LEU A 62 -10.53 3.47 10.47
N LYS A 63 -11.79 3.91 10.48
CA LYS A 63 -12.95 3.01 10.47
C LYS A 63 -12.97 2.10 9.23
N PRO A 64 -12.84 2.60 7.99
CA PRO A 64 -12.73 1.74 6.80
C PRO A 64 -11.58 0.75 6.88
N LEU A 65 -10.42 1.19 7.39
CA LEU A 65 -9.24 0.33 7.57
C LEU A 65 -9.49 -0.79 8.59
N GLY A 66 -10.04 -0.47 9.76
CA GLY A 66 -10.37 -1.43 10.80
C GLY A 66 -11.38 -2.48 10.31
N LEU A 67 -12.41 -2.05 9.57
CA LEU A 67 -13.36 -2.97 8.96
C LEU A 67 -12.70 -3.87 7.90
N ALA A 68 -11.88 -3.28 7.02
CA ALA A 68 -11.16 -4.04 5.99
C ALA A 68 -10.23 -5.10 6.60
N ILE A 69 -9.53 -4.77 7.70
CA ILE A 69 -8.72 -5.73 8.44
C ILE A 69 -9.56 -6.93 8.86
N LEU A 70 -10.71 -6.68 9.52
CA LEU A 70 -11.56 -7.75 10.03
C LEU A 70 -12.13 -8.62 8.90
N LEU A 71 -12.63 -8.00 7.83
CA LEU A 71 -13.23 -8.73 6.71
C LEU A 71 -12.21 -9.54 5.90
N ASN A 72 -10.98 -9.04 5.71
CA ASN A 72 -9.95 -9.75 4.94
C ASN A 72 -9.21 -10.81 5.75
N THR A 73 -9.01 -10.59 7.05
CA THR A 73 -8.10 -11.43 7.86
C THR A 73 -8.79 -12.24 8.95
N CYS A 74 -9.94 -11.78 9.45
CA CYS A 74 -10.65 -12.40 10.57
C CYS A 74 -11.99 -13.01 10.20
N ASN A 75 -12.44 -12.87 8.95
CA ASN A 75 -13.60 -13.60 8.45
C ASN A 75 -13.21 -15.07 8.19
N MET A 76 -13.85 -16.02 8.88
CA MET A 76 -13.56 -17.45 8.72
C MET A 76 -13.92 -17.99 7.34
N ASP A 77 -14.94 -17.41 6.69
CA ASP A 77 -15.38 -17.80 5.34
C ASP A 77 -14.26 -17.65 4.29
N THR A 78 -13.24 -16.84 4.59
CA THR A 78 -12.14 -16.57 3.67
C THR A 78 -10.97 -17.56 3.77
N GLN A 79 -10.97 -18.42 4.80
CA GLN A 79 -9.82 -19.25 5.18
C GLN A 79 -9.45 -20.29 4.12
N ASP A 80 -10.44 -20.95 3.52
CA ASP A 80 -10.20 -22.04 2.57
C ASP A 80 -9.52 -21.52 1.29
N HIS A 81 -10.08 -20.46 0.70
CA HIS A 81 -9.49 -19.84 -0.49
C HIS A 81 -8.11 -19.24 -0.21
N TYR A 82 -7.91 -18.62 0.96
CA TYR A 82 -6.59 -18.13 1.37
C TYR A 82 -5.56 -19.27 1.47
N THR A 83 -5.95 -20.40 2.06
CA THR A 83 -5.08 -21.58 2.20
C THR A 83 -4.69 -22.18 0.85
N GLN A 84 -5.64 -22.27 -0.07
CA GLN A 84 -5.39 -22.72 -1.45
C GLN A 84 -4.44 -21.77 -2.17
N PHE A 85 -4.67 -20.46 -2.04
CA PHE A 85 -3.82 -19.44 -2.64
C PHE A 85 -2.38 -19.46 -2.06
N CYS A 86 -2.22 -19.61 -0.74
CA CYS A 86 -0.91 -19.77 -0.12
C CYS A 86 -0.18 -21.01 -0.62
N SER A 87 -0.88 -22.12 -0.81
CA SER A 87 -0.30 -23.33 -1.41
C SER A 87 0.22 -23.04 -2.83
N HIS A 88 -0.58 -22.34 -3.65
CA HIS A 88 -0.18 -21.94 -4.99
C HIS A 88 1.07 -21.03 -4.99
N VAL A 89 1.06 -19.94 -4.22
CA VAL A 89 2.21 -19.03 -4.09
C VAL A 89 3.45 -19.73 -3.55
N THR A 90 3.27 -20.71 -2.65
CA THR A 90 4.37 -21.55 -2.16
C THR A 90 4.99 -22.36 -3.28
N CYS A 91 4.18 -23.00 -4.12
CA CYS A 91 4.67 -23.71 -5.30
C CYS A 91 5.37 -22.78 -6.30
N GLU A 92 4.79 -21.61 -6.59
CA GLU A 92 5.39 -20.61 -7.49
C GLU A 92 6.75 -20.13 -6.97
N ALA A 93 6.90 -19.95 -5.66
CA ALA A 93 8.16 -19.54 -5.05
C ALA A 93 9.27 -20.60 -5.17
N LEU A 94 8.94 -21.89 -5.32
CA LEU A 94 9.95 -22.95 -5.49
C LEU A 94 10.73 -22.81 -6.80
N TYR A 95 10.18 -22.13 -7.80
CA TYR A 95 10.85 -21.89 -9.09
C TYR A 95 11.79 -20.68 -9.07
N ASN A 96 11.90 -19.96 -7.95
CA ASN A 96 12.79 -18.80 -7.82
C ASN A 96 13.50 -18.80 -6.45
N GLU A 97 14.80 -19.10 -6.46
CA GLU A 97 15.62 -19.26 -5.23
C GLU A 97 15.72 -17.98 -4.38
N ASP A 98 15.52 -16.81 -4.98
CA ASP A 98 15.58 -15.51 -4.31
C ASP A 98 14.26 -15.14 -3.61
N LEU A 99 13.18 -15.93 -3.80
CA LEU A 99 11.87 -15.70 -3.18
C LEU A 99 11.62 -16.65 -2.00
N VAL A 100 10.87 -16.17 -1.01
CA VAL A 100 10.34 -16.98 0.09
C VAL A 100 8.83 -16.82 0.15
N PRO A 101 8.07 -17.92 0.17
CA PRO A 101 6.64 -17.82 0.41
C PRO A 101 6.41 -17.44 1.86
N VAL A 102 5.62 -16.40 2.08
CA VAL A 102 5.20 -15.99 3.43
C VAL A 102 3.73 -16.36 3.58
N SER A 103 3.50 -17.57 4.05
CA SER A 103 2.18 -18.12 4.37
C SER A 103 1.86 -17.92 5.86
N ASN A 104 2.00 -16.69 6.35
CA ASN A 104 1.64 -16.34 7.72
C ASN A 104 0.49 -15.33 7.73
N ARG A 105 -0.71 -15.80 8.09
CA ARG A 105 -1.91 -14.98 8.23
C ARG A 105 -1.90 -14.23 9.56
N ARG A 106 -0.92 -13.35 9.75
CA ARG A 106 -0.94 -12.41 10.88
C ARG A 106 -2.05 -11.40 10.64
N CYS A 107 -2.91 -11.17 11.62
CA CYS A 107 -3.97 -10.18 11.55
C CYS A 107 -3.64 -8.97 12.44
N LEU A 108 -4.21 -7.82 12.09
CA LEU A 108 -4.17 -6.60 12.88
C LEU A 108 -5.51 -6.41 13.62
N CYS A 109 -6.14 -7.49 14.06
CA CYS A 109 -7.48 -7.43 14.66
C CYS A 109 -7.50 -6.59 15.94
N GLU A 110 -6.42 -6.58 16.71
CA GLU A 110 -6.32 -5.74 17.90
C GLU A 110 -6.32 -4.25 17.53
N LEU A 111 -5.71 -3.87 16.41
CA LEU A 111 -5.82 -2.50 15.89
C LEU A 111 -7.28 -2.16 15.57
N ALA A 112 -8.02 -3.07 14.94
CA ALA A 112 -9.45 -2.87 14.70
C ALA A 112 -10.26 -2.72 16.00
N LYS A 113 -9.91 -3.48 17.05
CA LYS A 113 -10.51 -3.36 18.39
C LYS A 113 -10.23 -2.00 19.02
N GLN A 114 -8.98 -1.50 18.94
CA GLN A 114 -8.62 -0.16 19.40
C GLN A 114 -9.38 0.94 18.65
N ILE A 115 -9.63 0.76 17.35
CA ILE A 115 -10.48 1.65 16.52
C ILE A 115 -11.98 1.58 16.93
N GLY A 116 -12.36 0.65 17.81
CA GLY A 116 -13.69 0.49 18.37
C GLY A 116 -14.59 -0.47 17.58
N PHE A 117 -14.02 -1.47 16.92
CA PHE A 117 -14.77 -2.61 16.38
C PHE A 117 -14.87 -3.73 17.42
N THR A 118 -15.97 -4.47 17.37
CA THR A 118 -16.18 -5.68 18.18
C THR A 118 -15.97 -6.93 17.34
N ASP A 119 -15.82 -8.09 18.00
CA ASP A 119 -15.69 -9.38 17.31
C ASP A 119 -16.93 -9.72 16.45
N GLY A 120 -18.08 -9.09 16.75
CA GLY A 120 -19.32 -9.24 15.96
C GLY A 120 -19.36 -8.40 14.68
N ALA A 121 -18.45 -7.46 14.46
CA ALA A 121 -18.52 -6.56 13.31
C ALA A 121 -18.54 -7.25 11.93
N PRO A 122 -17.82 -8.37 11.68
CA PRO A 122 -17.91 -9.10 10.43
C PRO A 122 -19.27 -9.74 10.19
N SER A 123 -20.01 -10.06 11.25
CA SER A 123 -21.22 -10.90 11.17
C SER A 123 -22.36 -10.27 10.37
N ILE A 124 -22.36 -8.94 10.21
CA ILE A 124 -23.37 -8.21 9.42
C ILE A 124 -23.08 -8.24 7.91
N PHE A 125 -21.92 -8.77 7.51
CA PHE A 125 -21.53 -8.90 6.11
C PHE A 125 -21.59 -10.36 5.66
N ALA A 126 -21.99 -10.58 4.42
CA ALA A 126 -21.88 -11.85 3.71
C ALA A 126 -20.73 -11.76 2.71
N LEU A 127 -19.86 -12.77 2.69
CA LEU A 127 -18.79 -12.88 1.70
C LEU A 127 -19.39 -13.23 0.33
N GLU A 128 -19.10 -12.43 -0.69
CA GLU A 128 -19.54 -12.70 -2.06
C GLU A 128 -18.41 -13.23 -2.92
N GLN A 129 -17.23 -12.62 -2.85
CA GLN A 129 -16.07 -13.00 -3.66
C GLN A 129 -14.76 -12.78 -2.90
N GLN A 130 -13.74 -13.52 -3.33
CA GLN A 130 -12.37 -13.35 -2.88
C GLN A 130 -11.45 -13.17 -4.08
N LEU A 131 -10.65 -12.11 -4.05
CA LEU A 131 -9.70 -11.77 -5.09
C LEU A 131 -8.29 -12.01 -4.54
N SER A 132 -7.52 -12.84 -5.22
CA SER A 132 -6.11 -13.07 -4.90
C SER A 132 -5.27 -12.75 -6.13
N THR A 133 -4.25 -11.92 -5.95
CA THR A 133 -3.31 -11.57 -7.02
C THR A 133 -1.89 -11.75 -6.53
N PHE A 134 -1.02 -12.15 -7.44
CA PHE A 134 0.40 -12.31 -7.18
C PHE A 134 1.20 -11.79 -8.37
N ARG A 135 2.47 -11.47 -8.12
CA ARG A 135 3.36 -10.95 -9.17
C ARG A 135 4.56 -11.86 -9.30
N HIS A 136 4.80 -12.37 -10.50
CA HIS A 136 6.08 -12.97 -10.86
C HIS A 136 7.18 -11.89 -10.81
N VAL A 137 8.16 -12.10 -9.96
CA VAL A 137 9.32 -11.22 -9.89
C VAL A 137 10.40 -11.78 -10.79
N GLN A 138 10.76 -11.03 -11.83
CA GLN A 138 11.86 -11.39 -12.72
C GLN A 138 13.16 -11.44 -11.91
N PRO A 139 13.96 -12.51 -11.99
CA PRO A 139 15.23 -12.65 -11.27
C PRO A 139 16.16 -11.45 -11.43
N GLU A 140 16.16 -10.80 -12.60
CA GLU A 140 16.98 -9.63 -12.93
C GLU A 140 16.61 -8.39 -12.12
N MET A 141 15.33 -8.22 -11.77
CA MET A 141 14.87 -7.09 -10.95
C MET A 141 15.28 -7.28 -9.49
N VAL A 142 15.12 -8.50 -8.98
CA VAL A 142 15.60 -8.90 -7.64
C VAL A 142 17.10 -8.68 -7.55
N ARG A 143 17.87 -9.12 -8.55
CA ARG A 143 19.33 -8.90 -8.60
C ARG A 143 19.75 -7.43 -8.60
N ARG A 144 18.98 -6.51 -9.21
CA ARG A 144 19.30 -5.06 -9.21
C ARG A 144 19.12 -4.45 -7.82
N ASP A 145 18.01 -4.74 -7.16
CA ASP A 145 17.75 -4.26 -5.80
C ASP A 145 18.74 -4.89 -4.79
N ILE A 146 19.22 -6.09 -5.09
CA ILE A 146 20.22 -6.79 -4.29
C ILE A 146 21.66 -6.29 -4.51
N LYS A 147 22.01 -5.57 -5.60
CA LYS A 147 23.42 -5.19 -5.87
C LYS A 147 24.07 -4.45 -4.69
N PHE A 148 23.31 -3.58 -4.02
CA PHE A 148 23.77 -2.87 -2.83
C PHE A 148 23.72 -3.73 -1.56
N ALA A 149 22.76 -4.66 -1.46
CA ALA A 149 22.66 -5.54 -0.30
C ALA A 149 23.74 -6.64 -0.32
N ARG A 150 23.99 -7.29 -1.48
CA ARG A 150 24.99 -8.36 -1.68
C ARG A 150 26.44 -7.94 -1.52
N SER A 151 26.75 -6.64 -1.60
CA SER A 151 28.09 -6.13 -1.28
C SER A 151 28.38 -6.17 0.23
N LEU A 152 27.34 -6.28 1.07
CA LEU A 152 27.48 -6.57 2.49
C LEU A 152 27.67 -8.09 2.67
N ALA A 153 28.70 -8.51 3.39
CA ALA A 153 29.08 -9.92 3.59
C ALA A 153 27.97 -10.83 4.18
N LEU A 154 26.85 -10.25 4.63
CA LEU A 154 25.69 -10.94 5.23
C LEU A 154 24.58 -11.29 4.21
N ALA A 155 24.65 -10.81 2.98
CA ALA A 155 23.51 -10.86 2.04
C ALA A 155 23.40 -12.13 1.17
N THR A 156 24.23 -13.14 1.42
CA THR A 156 24.15 -14.45 0.74
C THR A 156 22.92 -15.27 1.14
N LYS A 157 22.10 -14.81 2.10
CA LYS A 157 20.90 -15.52 2.59
C LYS A 157 19.59 -14.72 2.53
N LEU A 158 19.58 -13.53 1.91
CA LEU A 158 18.37 -12.70 1.84
C LEU A 158 17.38 -13.28 0.81
N LYS A 159 16.18 -13.65 1.26
CA LYS A 159 15.05 -14.02 0.41
C LYS A 159 13.93 -12.99 0.54
N PHE A 160 13.30 -12.64 -0.56
CA PHE A 160 12.23 -11.65 -0.58
C PHE A 160 10.87 -12.30 -0.42
N PRO A 161 9.95 -11.69 0.35
CA PRO A 161 8.59 -12.20 0.44
C PRO A 161 7.95 -12.19 -0.95
N PHE A 162 7.36 -13.32 -1.34
CA PHE A 162 6.69 -13.44 -2.62
C PHE A 162 5.56 -12.40 -2.72
N PRO A 163 5.57 -11.46 -3.68
CA PRO A 163 4.59 -10.37 -3.72
C PRO A 163 3.20 -10.88 -4.05
N HIS A 164 2.28 -10.73 -3.11
CA HIS A 164 0.88 -11.11 -3.27
C HIS A 164 -0.05 -10.16 -2.51
N MET A 165 -1.31 -10.12 -2.93
CA MET A 165 -2.38 -9.36 -2.33
C MET A 165 -3.66 -10.19 -2.32
N VAL A 166 -4.42 -10.08 -1.25
CA VAL A 166 -5.77 -10.63 -1.14
C VAL A 166 -6.76 -9.53 -0.82
N ALA A 167 -7.96 -9.63 -1.37
CA ALA A 167 -9.07 -8.72 -1.13
C ALA A 167 -10.38 -9.51 -1.09
N VAL A 168 -11.38 -8.99 -0.38
CA VAL A 168 -12.72 -9.57 -0.32
C VAL A 168 -13.76 -8.60 -0.85
N VAL A 169 -14.77 -9.14 -1.52
CA VAL A 169 -16.02 -8.44 -1.85
C VAL A 169 -17.08 -8.99 -0.91
N VAL A 170 -17.77 -8.08 -0.22
CA VAL A 170 -18.79 -8.43 0.75
C VAL A 170 -20.06 -7.64 0.48
N LYS A 171 -21.19 -8.20 0.89
CA LYS A 171 -22.50 -7.54 0.87
C LYS A 171 -23.02 -7.39 2.29
N ASP A 172 -23.69 -6.27 2.56
CA ASP A 172 -24.42 -6.07 3.83
C ASP A 172 -25.64 -6.99 3.88
N LYS A 173 -25.78 -7.77 4.96
CA LYS A 173 -26.91 -8.69 5.15
C LYS A 173 -28.23 -7.97 5.37
N SER A 174 -28.22 -6.72 5.83
CA SER A 174 -29.45 -5.92 6.06
C SER A 174 -30.12 -5.46 4.76
N ASN A 175 -29.42 -5.49 3.63
CA ASN A 175 -29.95 -5.12 2.30
C ASN A 175 -30.70 -6.27 1.59
N HIS A 176 -31.30 -7.20 2.33
CA HIS A 176 -32.10 -8.29 1.76
C HIS A 176 -33.63 -8.05 1.75
N ASP A 177 -34.08 -6.93 2.31
CA ASP A 177 -35.48 -6.51 2.33
C ASP A 177 -35.66 -5.12 1.69
N SER A 178 -35.61 -5.02 0.36
CA SER A 178 -36.17 -3.91 -0.44
C SER A 178 -36.42 -4.36 -1.86
#